data_AF-A0A931ZGW2-F1
#
_entry.id   AF-A0A931ZGW2-F1
#
_cell.length_a   1.000
_cell.length_b   1.000
_cell.length_c   1.000
_cell.angle_alpha   90.00
_cell.angle_beta   90.00
_cell.angle_gamma   90.00
#
_symmetry.space_group_name_H-M   'P 1'
#
loop_
_entity.id
_entity.type
_entity.pdbx_description
1 polymer ?
#
loop_
_entity_poly.entity_id
_entity_poly.type
_entity_poly.pdbx_seq_one_letter_code
_entity_poly.pdbx_strand_id
1 'polypeptide(L)'
;MKNLSMRTNEWLTEQLAMLWYRYFDDIDQPNDVVIKFGQPAITRLGSIKWGRKPLRQQSGALERRSIITITSHLKDPKIPDEVVLGVMAHELVHYAHGFSSPRPQLYKHPHHGGVVDRELAKRGLGAVLKFQENWLKKHWTDYVRANHKVKRSLYGKLSFL
;
A
#
# COMPACT_ATOMS: atom_id res chain seq x y z
N MET A 1 -8.48 21.87 17.83
CA MET A 1 -8.88 20.46 17.57
C MET A 1 -8.62 20.18 16.10
N LYS A 2 -7.79 19.19 15.73
CA LYS A 2 -7.66 18.78 14.32
C LYS A 2 -8.99 18.18 13.89
N ASN A 3 -9.60 18.72 12.84
CA ASN A 3 -10.78 18.12 12.23
C ASN A 3 -10.31 16.80 11.59
N LEU A 4 -10.62 15.66 12.21
CA LEU A 4 -10.20 14.34 11.73
C LEU A 4 -11.10 13.94 10.55
N SER A 5 -10.80 14.46 9.37
CA SER A 5 -11.47 14.03 8.14
C SER A 5 -10.99 12.64 7.74
N MET A 6 -11.89 11.84 7.16
CA MET A 6 -11.51 10.56 6.57
C MET A 6 -10.51 10.78 5.43
N ARG A 7 -9.51 9.91 5.32
CA ARG A 7 -8.52 9.99 4.24
C ARG A 7 -9.18 9.65 2.89
N THR A 8 -8.75 10.37 1.85
CA THR A 8 -9.28 10.23 0.49
C THR A 8 -8.20 9.73 -0.48
N ASN A 9 -8.57 9.46 -1.74
CA ASN A 9 -7.57 9.06 -2.74
C ASN A 9 -6.63 10.22 -3.09
N GLU A 10 -7.11 11.45 -2.97
CA GLU A 10 -6.32 12.68 -3.14
C GLU A 10 -5.24 12.74 -2.06
N TRP A 11 -5.61 12.48 -0.79
CA TRP A 11 -4.63 12.36 0.29
C TRP A 11 -3.57 11.29 0.01
N LEU A 12 -3.96 10.09 -0.48
CA LEU A 12 -2.99 9.06 -0.86
C LEU A 12 -2.05 9.52 -1.98
N THR A 13 -2.57 10.26 -2.95
CA THR A 13 -1.77 10.78 -4.07
C THR A 13 -0.74 11.79 -3.58
N GLU A 14 -1.13 12.69 -2.69
CA GLU A 14 -0.24 13.66 -2.04
C GLU A 14 0.84 12.93 -1.21
N GLN A 15 0.45 11.94 -0.41
CA GLN A 15 1.41 11.17 0.39
C GLN A 15 2.38 10.36 -0.49
N LEU A 16 1.90 9.81 -1.62
CA LEU A 16 2.75 9.09 -2.55
C LEU A 16 3.80 10.03 -3.17
N ALA A 17 3.38 11.21 -3.63
CA ALA A 17 4.29 12.21 -4.18
C ALA A 17 5.35 12.64 -3.15
N MET A 18 4.93 12.86 -1.90
CA MET A 18 5.85 13.21 -0.79
C MET A 18 6.82 12.09 -0.44
N LEU A 19 6.35 10.83 -0.37
CA LEU A 19 7.21 9.67 -0.13
C LEU A 19 8.23 9.51 -1.26
N TRP A 20 7.79 9.63 -2.51
CA TRP A 20 8.65 9.49 -3.67
C TRP A 20 9.74 10.55 -3.66
N TYR A 21 9.37 11.82 -3.55
CA TYR A 21 10.30 12.94 -3.54
C TYR A 21 11.34 12.85 -2.41
N ARG A 22 10.96 12.35 -1.23
CA ARG A 22 11.86 12.33 -0.07
C ARG A 22 12.76 11.10 0.03
N TYR A 23 12.28 9.95 -0.44
CA TYR A 23 12.90 8.66 -0.12
C TYR A 23 13.16 7.78 -1.35
N PHE A 24 12.66 8.16 -2.52
CA PHE A 24 12.78 7.40 -3.78
C PHE A 24 13.11 8.32 -4.98
N ASP A 25 13.78 9.43 -4.73
CA ASP A 25 14.21 10.37 -5.79
C ASP A 25 15.24 9.75 -6.75
N ASP A 26 15.96 8.73 -6.29
CA ASP A 26 16.85 7.86 -7.07
C ASP A 26 16.11 6.89 -8.00
N ILE A 27 14.80 6.70 -7.82
CA ILE A 27 14.00 5.74 -8.58
C ILE A 27 13.29 6.46 -9.73
N ASP A 28 13.71 6.13 -10.95
CA ASP A 28 12.98 6.54 -12.16
C ASP A 28 11.53 6.04 -12.15
N GLN A 29 10.65 6.82 -12.78
CA GLN A 29 9.23 6.51 -12.91
C GLN A 29 8.88 6.38 -14.41
N PRO A 30 9.31 5.29 -15.08
CA PRO A 30 9.13 5.12 -16.52
C PRO A 30 7.66 4.99 -16.95
N ASN A 31 6.78 4.60 -16.01
CA ASN A 31 5.34 4.47 -16.23
C ASN A 31 4.53 5.16 -15.12
N ASP A 32 3.25 5.44 -15.38
CA ASP A 32 2.41 6.01 -14.32
C ASP A 32 2.26 5.03 -13.14
N VAL A 33 2.49 5.54 -11.94
CA VAL A 33 2.19 4.85 -10.68
C VAL A 33 0.98 5.51 -10.05
N VAL A 34 -0.10 4.75 -9.93
CA VAL A 34 -1.38 5.21 -9.37
C VAL A 34 -1.60 4.56 -8.03
N ILE A 35 -1.98 5.35 -7.03
CA ILE A 35 -2.37 4.85 -5.72
C ILE A 35 -3.86 5.10 -5.46
N LYS A 36 -4.52 4.16 -4.77
CA LYS A 36 -5.92 4.31 -4.36
C LYS A 36 -6.28 3.42 -3.18
N PHE A 37 -7.37 3.77 -2.50
CA PHE A 37 -8.02 2.85 -1.59
C PHE A 37 -8.79 1.76 -2.36
N GLY A 38 -8.64 0.52 -1.91
CA GLY A 38 -9.38 -0.65 -2.40
C GLY A 38 -10.56 -1.03 -1.50
N GLN A 39 -10.88 -2.32 -1.48
CA GLN A 39 -11.85 -2.89 -0.55
C GLN A 39 -11.25 -3.07 0.87
N PRO A 40 -12.08 -3.17 1.92
CA PRO A 40 -11.58 -3.48 3.25
C PRO A 40 -11.05 -4.91 3.27
N ALA A 41 -9.78 -5.06 3.63
CA ALA A 41 -9.04 -6.31 3.67
C ALA A 41 -8.30 -6.38 5.00
N ILE A 42 -8.33 -7.55 5.64
CA ILE A 42 -7.78 -7.74 6.98
C ILE A 42 -6.28 -8.08 6.91
N THR A 43 -5.91 -8.96 5.99
CA THR A 43 -4.58 -9.58 5.95
C THR A 43 -3.62 -8.87 5.01
N ARG A 44 -4.14 -8.21 3.96
CA ARG A 44 -3.34 -7.52 2.95
C ARG A 44 -3.63 -6.03 3.00
N LEU A 45 -2.76 -5.29 3.67
CA LEU A 45 -2.92 -3.84 3.90
C LEU A 45 -2.56 -3.00 2.67
N GLY A 46 -1.61 -3.48 1.87
CA GLY A 46 -1.16 -2.89 0.61
C GLY A 46 -1.00 -3.96 -0.48
N SER A 47 -1.01 -3.54 -1.73
CA SER A 47 -0.53 -4.36 -2.84
C SER A 47 -0.22 -3.51 -4.05
N ILE A 48 0.82 -3.86 -4.81
CA ILE A 48 1.09 -3.33 -6.15
C ILE A 48 0.82 -4.37 -7.24
N LYS A 49 0.18 -3.92 -8.33
CA LYS A 49 -0.13 -4.76 -9.50
C LYS A 49 -0.08 -3.97 -10.79
N TRP A 50 0.13 -4.65 -11.91
CA TRP A 50 -0.13 -4.07 -13.23
C TRP A 50 -1.60 -3.72 -13.44
N GLY A 51 -1.84 -2.58 -14.07
CA GLY A 51 -3.12 -2.22 -14.66
C GLY A 51 -3.51 -3.21 -15.76
N ARG A 52 -4.80 -3.54 -15.84
CA ARG A 52 -5.31 -4.57 -16.76
C ARG A 52 -5.15 -4.20 -18.24
N LYS A 53 -5.27 -2.93 -18.57
CA LYS A 53 -5.17 -2.42 -19.94
C LYS A 53 -4.05 -1.39 -20.02
N PRO A 54 -3.17 -1.46 -21.04
CA PRO A 54 -2.27 -0.36 -21.33
C PRO A 54 -3.07 0.88 -21.72
N LEU A 55 -2.57 2.06 -21.36
CA LEU A 55 -3.11 3.34 -21.77
C LEU A 55 -2.20 3.96 -22.81
N ARG A 56 -2.80 4.76 -23.70
CA ARG A 56 -2.05 5.54 -24.67
C ARG A 56 -1.47 6.76 -23.98
N GLN A 57 -0.14 6.83 -23.92
CA GLN A 57 0.59 7.99 -23.44
C GLN A 57 0.50 9.12 -24.47
N GLN A 58 0.83 10.34 -24.03
CA GLN A 58 0.86 11.52 -24.93
C GLN A 58 1.85 11.32 -26.09
N SER A 59 2.94 10.58 -25.87
CA SER A 59 3.90 10.17 -26.91
C SER A 59 3.33 9.22 -27.96
N GLY A 60 2.12 8.68 -27.76
CA GLY A 60 1.50 7.67 -28.60
C GLY A 60 1.83 6.22 -28.22
N ALA A 61 2.79 5.99 -27.32
CA ALA A 61 3.14 4.67 -26.82
C ALA A 61 2.01 4.08 -25.94
N LEU A 62 1.87 2.74 -25.96
CA LEU A 62 0.95 2.02 -25.08
C LEU A 62 1.69 1.47 -23.88
N GLU A 63 1.31 1.91 -22.68
CA GLU A 63 2.01 1.53 -21.46
C GLU A 63 1.05 1.10 -20.35
N ARG A 64 1.44 0.09 -19.58
CA ARG A 64 0.69 -0.35 -18.40
C ARG A 64 1.09 0.50 -17.20
N ARG A 65 0.08 0.93 -16.45
CA ARG A 65 0.29 1.61 -15.17
C ARG A 65 0.56 0.61 -14.05
N SER A 66 1.33 1.01 -13.06
CA SER A 66 1.45 0.30 -11.80
C SER A 66 0.38 0.82 -10.84
N ILE A 67 -0.36 -0.06 -10.19
CA ILE A 67 -1.47 0.30 -9.31
C ILE A 67 -1.17 -0.18 -7.91
N ILE A 68 -0.87 0.77 -7.02
CA ILE A 68 -0.79 0.56 -5.58
C ILE A 68 -2.21 0.66 -5.01
N THR A 69 -2.63 -0.37 -4.29
CA THR A 69 -3.94 -0.43 -3.64
C THR A 69 -3.74 -0.57 -2.14
N ILE A 70 -4.25 0.39 -1.38
CA ILE A 70 -4.25 0.40 0.08
C ILE A 70 -5.62 -0.06 0.58
N THR A 71 -5.70 -0.87 1.64
CA THR A 71 -6.98 -1.29 2.17
C THR A 71 -7.81 -0.10 2.69
N SER A 72 -9.12 -0.09 2.45
CA SER A 72 -9.98 1.03 2.87
C SER A 72 -10.13 1.16 4.39
N HIS A 73 -9.72 0.16 5.18
CA HIS A 73 -9.62 0.31 6.64
C HIS A 73 -8.70 1.47 7.02
N LEU A 74 -7.64 1.70 6.25
CA LEU A 74 -6.68 2.78 6.51
C LEU A 74 -7.23 4.18 6.19
N LYS A 75 -8.50 4.30 5.73
CA LYS A 75 -9.19 5.59 5.65
C LYS A 75 -9.55 6.16 7.02
N ASP A 76 -9.70 5.29 8.01
CA ASP A 76 -10.13 5.66 9.35
C ASP A 76 -9.05 6.49 10.05
N PRO A 77 -9.36 7.74 10.46
CA PRO A 77 -8.39 8.60 11.12
C PRO A 77 -7.94 8.10 12.51
N LYS A 78 -8.61 7.08 13.08
CA LYS A 78 -8.14 6.40 14.30
C LYS A 78 -6.86 5.61 14.08
N ILE A 79 -6.60 5.20 12.84
CA ILE A 79 -5.33 4.57 12.47
C ILE A 79 -4.32 5.68 12.21
N PRO A 80 -3.13 5.69 12.84
CA PRO A 80 -2.14 6.74 12.63
C PRO A 80 -1.67 6.83 11.18
N ASP A 81 -1.30 8.04 10.74
CA ASP A 81 -0.79 8.28 9.39
C ASP A 81 0.47 7.46 9.11
N GLU A 82 1.34 7.30 10.11
CA GLU A 82 2.60 6.54 10.03
C GLU A 82 2.38 5.06 9.67
N VAL A 83 1.25 4.47 10.10
CA VAL A 83 0.88 3.10 9.68
C VAL A 83 0.59 3.06 8.19
N VAL A 84 -0.13 4.07 7.68
CA VAL A 84 -0.48 4.16 6.26
C VAL A 84 0.76 4.43 5.42
N LEU A 85 1.62 5.34 5.88
CA LEU A 85 2.90 5.66 5.24
C LEU A 85 3.82 4.44 5.15
N GLY A 86 3.92 3.64 6.21
CA GLY A 86 4.72 2.43 6.19
C GLY A 86 4.21 1.41 5.16
N VAL A 87 2.88 1.22 5.06
CA VAL A 87 2.28 0.35 4.04
C VAL A 87 2.54 0.90 2.64
N MET A 88 2.40 2.21 2.42
CA MET A 88 2.68 2.83 1.13
C MET A 88 4.14 2.68 0.71
N ALA A 89 5.08 2.93 1.63
CA ALA A 89 6.50 2.80 1.38
C ALA A 89 6.89 1.35 1.07
N HIS A 90 6.27 0.38 1.74
CA HIS A 90 6.46 -1.04 1.45
C HIS A 90 6.11 -1.38 -0.01
N GLU A 91 4.97 -0.90 -0.50
CA GLU A 91 4.57 -1.09 -1.90
C GLU A 91 5.48 -0.34 -2.89
N LEU A 92 6.01 0.83 -2.50
CA LEU A 92 7.02 1.54 -3.31
C LEU A 92 8.34 0.78 -3.40
N VAL A 93 8.77 0.10 -2.34
CA VAL A 93 9.95 -0.77 -2.41
C VAL A 93 9.72 -1.93 -3.37
N HIS A 94 8.52 -2.52 -3.40
CA HIS A 94 8.18 -3.50 -4.43
C HIS A 94 8.34 -2.92 -5.84
N TYR A 95 7.83 -1.72 -6.09
CA TYR A 95 8.02 -1.04 -7.36
C TYR A 95 9.51 -0.84 -7.69
N ALA A 96 10.29 -0.28 -6.76
CA ALA A 96 11.72 -0.03 -6.93
C ALA A 96 12.52 -1.31 -7.23
N HIS A 97 12.10 -2.44 -6.64
CA HIS A 97 12.69 -3.77 -6.86
C HIS A 97 12.22 -4.44 -8.16
N GLY A 98 11.42 -3.78 -8.99
CA GLY A 98 10.97 -4.29 -10.29
C GLY A 98 9.61 -4.98 -10.27
N PHE A 99 8.97 -5.15 -9.10
CA PHE A 99 7.70 -5.87 -9.02
C PHE A 99 6.54 -5.02 -9.55
N SER A 100 5.83 -5.54 -10.54
CA SER A 100 4.74 -4.81 -11.22
C SER A 100 5.18 -3.43 -11.74
N SER A 101 6.42 -3.35 -12.23
CA SER A 101 7.01 -2.15 -12.83
C SER A 101 7.76 -2.52 -14.12
N PRO A 102 8.06 -1.56 -15.02
CA PRO A 102 8.87 -1.81 -16.21
C PRO A 102 10.34 -2.13 -15.91
N ARG A 103 10.79 -1.92 -14.66
CA ARG A 103 12.17 -2.09 -14.24
C ARG A 103 12.55 -3.58 -14.16
N PRO A 104 13.83 -3.92 -14.39
CA PRO A 104 14.33 -5.27 -14.13
C PRO A 104 14.07 -5.69 -12.68
N GLN A 105 13.61 -6.92 -12.49
CA GLN A 105 13.33 -7.45 -11.18
C GLN A 105 14.63 -7.81 -10.44
N LEU A 106 14.91 -7.14 -9.32
CA LEU A 106 16.17 -7.29 -8.57
C LEU A 106 16.22 -8.60 -7.77
N TYR A 107 15.06 -9.13 -7.39
CA TYR A 107 14.95 -10.32 -6.53
C TYR A 107 13.91 -11.27 -7.07
N LYS A 108 14.17 -12.58 -7.03
CA LYS A 108 13.15 -13.59 -7.40
C LYS A 108 11.91 -13.54 -6.50
N HIS A 109 12.11 -13.28 -5.21
CA HIS A 109 11.04 -13.25 -4.20
C HIS A 109 11.06 -11.92 -3.43
N PRO A 110 9.93 -11.21 -3.34
CA PRO A 110 9.88 -9.82 -2.87
C PRO A 110 10.21 -9.63 -1.38
N HIS A 111 10.07 -10.65 -0.53
CA HIS A 111 10.30 -10.52 0.91
C HIS A 111 11.40 -11.45 1.45
N HIS A 112 12.03 -12.26 0.59
CA HIS A 112 12.95 -13.28 1.06
C HIS A 112 14.15 -12.62 1.76
N GLY A 113 14.44 -13.09 2.97
CA GLY A 113 15.51 -12.54 3.80
C GLY A 113 15.31 -11.09 4.24
N GLY A 114 14.09 -10.54 4.24
CA GLY A 114 13.84 -9.17 4.73
C GLY A 114 14.36 -8.07 3.82
N VAL A 115 14.47 -8.33 2.51
CA VAL A 115 14.98 -7.35 1.52
C VAL A 115 14.19 -6.05 1.51
N VAL A 116 12.86 -6.10 1.71
CA VAL A 116 12.03 -4.88 1.74
C VAL A 116 12.31 -4.07 3.00
N ASP A 117 12.35 -4.71 4.16
CA ASP A 117 12.57 -4.05 5.44
C ASP A 117 13.94 -3.39 5.50
N ARG A 118 14.97 -4.06 4.96
CA ARG A 118 16.30 -3.50 4.81
C ARG A 118 16.33 -2.30 3.88
N GLU A 119 15.64 -2.36 2.75
CA GLU A 119 15.57 -1.24 1.81
C GLU A 119 14.85 -0.04 2.43
N LEU A 120 13.73 -0.26 3.15
CA LEU A 120 13.05 0.78 3.92
C LEU A 120 13.97 1.41 4.96
N ALA A 121 14.70 0.59 5.74
CA ALA A 121 15.64 1.09 6.73
C ALA A 121 16.77 1.91 6.09
N LYS A 122 17.34 1.43 4.99
CA LYS A 122 18.39 2.12 4.21
C LYS A 122 17.91 3.47 3.67
N ARG A 123 16.65 3.57 3.27
CA ARG A 123 16.00 4.81 2.81
C ARG A 123 15.59 5.75 3.95
N GLY A 124 15.95 5.46 5.19
CA GLY A 124 15.62 6.31 6.35
C GLY A 124 14.21 6.10 6.90
N LEU A 125 13.47 5.11 6.42
CA LEU A 125 12.09 4.79 6.84
C LEU A 125 12.04 3.74 7.96
N GLY A 126 13.17 3.37 8.56
CA GLY A 126 13.24 2.35 9.62
C GLY A 126 12.38 2.68 10.85
N ALA A 127 12.28 3.95 11.23
CA ALA A 127 11.42 4.38 12.34
C ALA A 127 9.93 4.22 11.99
N VAL A 128 9.54 4.54 10.76
CA VAL A 128 8.17 4.38 10.25
C VAL A 128 7.79 2.90 10.21
N LEU A 129 8.67 2.06 9.68
CA LEU A 129 8.50 0.60 9.66
C LEU A 129 8.27 0.04 11.07
N LYS A 130 9.17 0.36 12.01
CA LYS A 130 9.06 -0.09 13.40
C LYS A 130 7.78 0.40 14.08
N PHE A 131 7.37 1.64 13.81
CA PHE A 131 6.12 2.17 14.33
C PHE A 131 4.91 1.39 13.78
N GLN A 132 4.86 1.19 12.46
CA GLN A 132 3.81 0.44 11.79
C GLN A 132 3.68 -0.97 12.37
N GLU A 133 4.78 -1.73 12.45
CA GLU A 133 4.79 -3.10 12.97
C GLU A 133 4.28 -3.17 14.41
N ASN A 134 4.76 -2.27 15.28
CA ASN A 134 4.34 -2.22 16.67
C ASN A 134 2.85 -1.87 16.80
N TRP A 135 2.38 -0.90 16.03
CA TRP A 135 0.99 -0.49 16.06
C TRP A 135 0.08 -1.63 15.56
N LEU A 136 0.44 -2.26 14.44
CA LEU A 136 -0.33 -3.38 13.89
C LEU A 136 -0.39 -4.55 14.88
N LYS A 137 0.75 -4.93 15.46
CA LYS A 137 0.83 -6.00 16.46
C LYS A 137 -0.06 -5.74 17.67
N LYS A 138 -0.14 -4.48 18.12
CA LYS A 138 -0.86 -4.10 19.34
C LYS A 138 -2.35 -3.80 19.11
N HIS A 139 -2.73 -3.26 17.95
CA HIS A 139 -4.04 -2.65 17.75
C HIS A 139 -4.85 -3.24 16.59
N TRP A 140 -4.21 -3.90 15.61
CA TRP A 140 -4.88 -4.27 14.37
C TRP A 140 -6.01 -5.28 14.57
N THR A 141 -5.77 -6.32 15.36
CA THR A 141 -6.76 -7.38 15.62
C THR A 141 -8.03 -6.81 16.24
N ASP A 142 -7.89 -5.95 17.25
CA ASP A 142 -9.04 -5.32 17.92
C ASP A 142 -9.75 -4.32 17.01
N TYR A 143 -8.98 -3.53 16.25
CA TYR A 143 -9.51 -2.62 15.25
C TYR A 143 -10.38 -3.37 14.22
N VAL A 144 -9.85 -4.44 13.64
CA VAL A 144 -10.55 -5.25 12.64
C VAL A 144 -11.80 -5.89 13.24
N ARG A 145 -11.72 -6.46 14.45
CA ARG A 145 -12.87 -7.08 15.13
C ARG A 145 -14.03 -6.07 15.31
N ALA A 146 -13.71 -4.83 15.63
CA ALA A 146 -14.71 -3.78 15.83
C ALA A 146 -15.26 -3.18 14.52
N ASN A 147 -14.44 -3.09 13.46
CA ASN A 147 -14.75 -2.25 12.29
C ASN A 147 -14.94 -3.03 10.98
N HIS A 148 -14.47 -4.27 10.89
CA HIS A 148 -14.64 -5.08 9.69
C HIS A 148 -16.03 -5.71 9.64
N LYS A 149 -16.93 -5.05 8.91
CA LYS A 149 -18.23 -5.62 8.57
C LYS A 149 -18.03 -6.72 7.54
N VAL A 150 -18.12 -7.98 7.98
CA VAL A 150 -18.35 -9.08 7.04
C VAL A 150 -19.71 -8.83 6.40
N LYS A 151 -19.77 -8.72 5.07
CA LYS A 151 -21.06 -8.81 4.38
C LYS A 151 -21.63 -10.18 4.68
N ARG A 152 -22.59 -10.27 5.62
CA ARG A 152 -23.48 -11.42 5.72
C ARG A 152 -24.38 -11.41 4.48
N SER A 153 -23.90 -12.01 3.39
CA SER A 153 -24.79 -12.41 2.29
C SER A 153 -24.26 -13.69 1.65
N LEU A 154 -25.13 -14.72 1.66
CA LEU A 154 -25.08 -16.01 0.96
C LEU A 154 -24.48 -17.24 1.67
N TYR A 155 -24.60 -17.35 3.00
CA TYR A 155 -24.71 -18.68 3.64
C TYR A 155 -25.85 -18.68 4.65
N GLY A 156 -27.06 -18.88 4.14
CA GLY A 156 -28.11 -19.53 4.93
C GLY A 156 -27.73 -21.01 5.05
N LYS A 157 -27.76 -21.51 6.30
CA LYS A 157 -27.53 -22.90 6.71
C LYS A 157 -26.09 -23.42 6.55
N LEU A 158 -25.33 -23.30 7.64
CA LEU A 158 -24.60 -24.47 8.14
C LEU A 158 -24.85 -24.55 9.63
N SER A 159 -25.71 -25.50 9.98
CA SER A 159 -25.87 -26.02 11.33
C SER A 159 -24.53 -26.63 11.74
N PHE A 160 -23.95 -26.15 12.84
CA PHE A 160 -22.91 -26.91 13.53
C PHE A 160 -23.63 -27.97 14.36
N LEU A 161 -23.58 -29.22 13.89
CA LEU A 161 -23.50 -30.39 14.77
C LEU A 161 -22.05 -30.51 15.23
#